data_AF-A0A7C7ICL3-F1
#
_entry.id   AF-A0A7C7ICL3-F1
#
_cell.length_a   1.000
_cell.length_b   1.000
_cell.length_c   1.000
_cell.angle_alpha   90.00
_cell.angle_beta   90.00
_cell.angle_gamma   90.00
#
_symmetry.space_group_name_H-M   'P 1'
#
loop_
_entity.id
_entity.type
_entity.pdbx_description
1 polymer ?
#
loop_
_entity_poly.entity_id
_entity_poly.type
_entity_poly.pdbx_seq_one_letter_code
_entity_poly.pdbx_strand_id
1 'polypeptide(L)' 'MLEERNIPREWVMLALESPDRTEIGADNNIHYIKESHEFGPRTFRVIVNPGATPNRVITFFFDRRLRMPL' A
#
# COMPACT_ATOMS: atom_id res chain seq x y z
N MET A 1 -8.58 -6.69 -9.69
CA MET A 1 -7.31 -6.10 -9.23
C MET A 1 -6.79 -6.67 -7.90
N LEU A 2 -7.56 -6.72 -6.80
CA LEU A 2 -7.14 -7.40 -5.57
C LEU A 2 -7.38 -8.92 -5.63
N GLU A 3 -8.60 -9.33 -5.99
CA GLU A 3 -8.97 -10.75 -6.14
C GLU A 3 -8.20 -11.44 -7.28
N GLU A 4 -8.10 -10.79 -8.44
CA GLU A 4 -7.34 -11.28 -9.60
C GLU A 4 -5.84 -11.46 -9.34
N ARG A 5 -5.28 -10.81 -8.30
CA ARG A 5 -3.85 -10.89 -7.96
C ARG A 5 -3.59 -11.61 -6.64
N ASN A 6 -4.60 -12.24 -6.04
CA ASN A 6 -4.50 -12.89 -4.73
C ASN A 6 -3.84 -11.98 -3.67
N ILE A 7 -4.14 -10.68 -3.70
CA ILE A 7 -3.62 -9.74 -2.71
C ILE A 7 -4.52 -9.83 -1.48
N PRO A 8 -3.99 -10.18 -0.30
CA PRO A 8 -4.79 -10.27 0.91
C PRO A 8 -5.41 -8.92 1.24
N ARG A 9 -6.72 -8.91 1.47
CA ARG A 9 -7.47 -7.69 1.79
C ARG A 9 -6.96 -7.07 3.10
N GLU A 10 -6.55 -7.92 4.03
CA GLU A 10 -6.02 -7.58 5.34
C GLU A 10 -4.78 -6.68 5.23
N TRP A 11 -3.95 -6.90 4.21
CA TRP A 11 -2.76 -6.08 4.00
C TRP A 11 -3.11 -4.68 3.53
N VAL A 12 -4.07 -4.58 2.60
CA VAL A 12 -4.58 -3.30 2.14
C VAL A 12 -5.19 -2.53 3.31
N MET A 13 -6.05 -3.19 4.09
CA MET A 13 -6.64 -2.62 5.30
C MET A 13 -5.58 -2.12 6.26
N LEU A 14 -4.56 -2.94 6.57
CA LEU A 14 -3.49 -2.58 7.49
C LEU A 14 -2.73 -1.32 7.06
N ALA A 15 -2.41 -1.18 5.77
CA ALA A 15 -1.76 0.04 5.27
C ALA A 15 -2.69 1.26 5.31
N LEU A 16 -4.00 1.10 5.11
CA LEU A 16 -4.95 2.21 5.15
C LEU A 16 -5.24 2.68 6.59
N GLU A 17 -5.35 1.74 7.53
CA GLU A 17 -5.71 2.03 8.92
C GLU A 17 -4.50 2.46 9.77
N SER A 18 -3.32 1.87 9.51
CA SER A 18 -2.11 2.12 10.28
C SER A 18 -0.87 2.18 9.37
N PRO A 19 -0.78 3.16 8.45
CA PRO A 19 0.41 3.34 7.63
C PRO A 19 1.61 3.74 8.49
N ASP A 20 2.80 3.25 8.14
CA ASP A 20 4.04 3.74 8.75
C ASP A 20 4.44 5.09 8.12
N ARG A 21 4.13 5.26 6.83
CA ARG A 21 4.36 6.52 6.10
C ARG A 21 3.21 6.79 5.13
N THR A 22 2.84 8.05 5.00
CA THR A 22 1.88 8.52 3.98
C THR A 22 2.55 9.57 3.12
N GLU A 23 2.44 9.42 1.80
CA GLU A 23 2.98 10.34 0.80
C GLU A 23 1.87 10.78 -0.14
N ILE A 24 1.97 12.01 -0.67
CA ILE A 24 1.12 12.46 -1.78
C ILE A 24 1.93 12.28 -3.07
N GLY A 25 1.38 11.50 -4.00
CA GLY A 25 1.96 11.29 -5.32
C GLY A 25 1.88 12.53 -6.20
N ALA A 26 2.70 12.59 -7.24
CA ALA A 26 2.68 13.69 -8.22
C ALA A 26 1.34 13.79 -8.98
N ASP A 27 0.57 12.71 -9.02
CA ASP A 27 -0.78 12.59 -9.58
C ASP A 27 -1.89 12.91 -8.54
N ASN A 28 -1.52 13.44 -7.38
CA ASN A 28 -2.41 13.74 -6.25
C ASN A 28 -3.09 12.51 -5.63
N ASN A 29 -2.61 11.31 -5.94
CA ASN A 29 -3.03 10.10 -5.23
C ASN A 29 -2.34 9.98 -3.88
N ILE A 30 -2.99 9.33 -2.93
CA ILE A 30 -2.44 9.10 -1.59
C ILE A 30 -1.75 7.75 -1.58
N HIS A 31 -0.48 7.74 -1.17
CA HIS A 31 0.35 6.55 -1.05
C HIS A 31 0.50 6.18 0.42
N TYR A 32 -0.15 5.09 0.81
CA TYR A 32 0.00 4.51 2.14
C TYR A 32 1.09 3.44 2.09
N ILE A 33 2.10 3.57 2.94
CA ILE A 33 3.27 2.70 2.97
C ILE A 33 3.27 1.97 4.31
N LYS A 34 3.41 0.65 4.25
CA LYS A 34 3.48 -0.22 5.42
C LYS A 34 4.67 -1.15 5.31
N GLU A 35 5.44 -1.24 6.38
CA GLU A 35 6.47 -2.22 6.63
C GLU A 35 5.84 -3.35 7.45
N SER A 36 5.97 -4.59 6.97
CA SER A 36 5.57 -5.75 7.74
C SER A 36 6.79 -6.60 8.05
N HIS A 37 6.85 -7.04 9.31
CA HIS A 37 7.78 -8.06 9.78
C HIS A 37 7.08 -9.42 9.93
N GLU A 38 5.76 -9.41 10.21
CA GLU A 38 4.93 -10.62 10.36
C GLU A 38 4.80 -11.44 9.08
N PHE A 39 4.81 -10.80 7.91
CA PHE A 39 4.66 -11.48 6.62
C PHE A 39 5.98 -11.56 5.83
N GLY A 40 7.11 -11.45 6.54
CA GLY A 40 8.48 -11.34 6.02
C GLY A 40 8.88 -9.88 5.77
N PRO A 41 10.19 -9.53 5.80
CA PRO A 41 10.66 -8.14 5.74
C PRO A 41 10.34 -7.52 4.38
N ARG A 42 9.15 -6.94 4.29
CA ARG A 42 8.58 -6.45 3.04
C ARG A 42 7.87 -5.14 3.33
N THR A 43 8.26 -4.12 2.59
CA THR A 43 7.48 -2.90 2.49
C THR A 43 6.50 -3.03 1.35
N PHE A 44 5.25 -2.60 1.57
CA PHE A 44 4.24 -2.53 0.52
C PHE A 44 3.58 -1.16 0.51
N ARG A 45 3.12 -0.77 -0.67
CA ARG A 45 2.49 0.52 -0.93
C ARG A 45 1.09 0.31 -1.50
N VAL A 46 0.12 0.98 -0.90
CA VAL A 46 -1.27 1.08 -1.36
C VAL A 46 -1.49 2.49 -1.89
N ILE A 47 -1.93 2.59 -3.14
CA ILE A 47 -2.26 3.87 -3.78
C ILE A 47 -3.78 4.02 -3.81
N VAL A 48 -4.26 5.12 -3.28
CA VAL A 48 -5.68 5.49 -3.23
C VAL A 48 -5.90 6.74 -4.05
N ASN A 49 -6.93 6.73 -4.89
CA ASN A 49 -7.42 7.93 -5.54
C ASN A 49 -8.51 8.59 -4.65
N PRO A 50 -8.23 9.75 -4.02
CA PRO A 50 -9.21 10.45 -3.18
C PRO A 50 -10.28 11.19 -3.97
N GLY A 51 -10.11 11.36 -5.28
CA GLY A 51 -11.09 12.01 -6.16
C GLY A 51 -12.25 11.12 -6.58
N ALA A 52 -12.23 9.83 -6.22
CA ALA A 52 -13.34 8.91 -6.44
C ALA A 52 -14.22 8.83 -5.19
N THR A 53 -15.55 8.72 -5.36
CA THR A 53 -16.49 8.49 -4.24
C THR A 53 -17.24 7.17 -4.44
N PRO A 54 -17.05 6.17 -3.56
CA PRO A 54 -16.09 6.13 -2.46
C PRO A 54 -14.63 6.05 -2.94
N ASN A 55 -13.68 6.39 -2.07
CA ASN A 55 -12.24 6.31 -2.35
C ASN A 55 -11.91 4.91 -2.92
N ARG A 56 -11.12 4.89 -3.98
CA ARG A 56 -10.74 3.63 -4.65
C ARG A 56 -9.27 3.33 -4.45
N VAL A 57 -8.98 2.12 -3.99
CA VAL A 57 -7.63 1.54 -4.07
C VAL A 57 -7.36 1.24 -5.53
N ILE A 58 -6.41 1.97 -6.11
CA ILE A 58 -6.08 1.86 -7.53
C ILE A 58 -4.84 1.03 -7.77
N THR A 59 -3.97 0.84 -6.77
CA THR A 59 -2.75 0.03 -6.91
C THR A 59 -2.31 -0.54 -5.57
N PHE A 60 -1.82 -1.78 -5.57
CA PHE A 60 -1.04 -2.37 -4.48
C PHE A 60 0.21 -3.00 -5.06
N PHE A 61 1.37 -2.78 -4.45
CA PHE A 61 2.61 -3.47 -4.82
C PHE A 61 3.62 -3.50 -3.68
N PHE A 62 4.54 -4.46 -3.76
CA PHE A 62 5.72 -4.54 -2.90
C PHE A 62 6.77 -3.52 -3.34
N ASP A 63 7.19 -2.66 -2.42
CA ASP A 63 8.27 -1.71 -2.66
C ASP A 63 9.63 -2.40 -2.47
N ARG A 64 10.22 -2.83 -3.59
CA ARG A 64 11.53 -3.51 -3.59
C ARG A 64 12.71 -2.54 -3.42
N ARG A 65 12.48 -1.22 -3.46
CA ARG A 65 13.53 -0.21 -3.28
C ARG A 65 13.87 -0.01 -1.81
N LEU A 66 12.95 -0.35 -0.91
CA LEU A 66 13.12 -0.31 0.55
C LEU A 66 13.60 -1.65 1.11
N ARG A 67 14.37 -2.44 0.34
CA ARG A 67 15.09 -3.59 0.91
C ARG A 67 16.09 -3.05 1.93
N MET A 68 15.79 -3.19 3.21
CA MET A 68 16.77 -3.07 4.27
C MET A 68 17.90 -4.08 3.98
N PRO A 69 19.18 -3.66 3.96
CA PRO A 69 20.26 -4.63 4.02
C PRO A 69 20.13 -5.37 5.36
N LEU A 70 20.20 -6.71 5.29
CA LEU A 70 20.27 -7.60 6.45
C LEU A 70 21.45 -7.23 7.36
#